data_AF-A0A7V2REB7-F1
#
_entry.id   AF-A0A7V2REB7-F1
#
_cell.length_a   1.000
_cell.length_b   1.000
_cell.length_c   1.000
_cell.angle_alpha   90.00
_cell.angle_beta   90.00
_cell.angle_gamma   90.00
#
_symmetry.space_group_name_H-M   'P 1'
#
loop_
_entity.id
_entity.type
_entity.pdbx_description
1 polymer ?
#
loop_
_entity_poly.entity_id
_entity_poly.type
_entity_poly.pdbx_seq_one_letter_code
_entity_poly.pdbx_strand_id
1 'polypeptide(L)'
;MHTLKTALQSFSSWTNERVEKQAYEAARKGDIEALSYCLAELSPKHRNIDLTAWLNITEFAQKRKLHPVDWLEKAVETTHRFTPKTTGKHNLYIILLSGLHGKTPGYGLYIGETSKSPEARFREHTQGTRNRKGPLFSRIVYKYHKCLLPTLYSHLNPLSRKEAKELEGEIAEALRLEGIHVYGGH
;
A
#
# COMPACT_ATOMS: atom_id res chain seq x y z
N MET A 1 -10.31 -20.05 -2.77
CA MET A 1 -9.50 -18.82 -2.98
C MET A 1 -9.30 -18.19 -1.62
N HIS A 2 -8.13 -18.43 -1.00
CA HIS A 2 -7.77 -17.86 0.29
C HIS A 2 -7.55 -16.36 0.12
N THR A 3 -8.63 -15.60 0.28
CA THR A 3 -8.55 -14.15 0.47
C THR A 3 -7.71 -13.92 1.70
N LEU A 4 -6.57 -13.26 1.50
CA LEU A 4 -5.54 -12.95 2.48
C LEU A 4 -6.13 -12.66 3.87
N LYS A 5 -6.10 -13.68 4.74
CA LYS A 5 -5.90 -13.50 6.18
C LYS A 5 -4.54 -12.80 6.30
N THR A 6 -4.59 -11.47 6.21
CA THR A 6 -3.66 -10.48 6.74
C THR A 6 -2.20 -10.85 6.48
N ALA A 7 -1.57 -10.22 5.48
CA ALA A 7 -0.15 -10.43 5.15
C ALA A 7 0.72 -10.46 6.43
N LEU A 8 0.46 -9.56 7.39
CA LEU A 8 1.14 -9.52 8.70
C LEU A 8 0.76 -10.65 9.67
N GLN A 9 -0.51 -11.09 9.75
CA GLN A 9 -0.88 -12.19 10.64
C GLN A 9 -0.38 -13.55 10.14
N SER A 10 -0.17 -13.70 8.83
CA SER A 10 0.31 -14.94 8.23
C SER A 10 1.77 -15.26 8.59
N PHE A 11 2.61 -14.23 8.79
CA PHE A 11 4.04 -14.42 9.04
C PHE A 11 4.35 -15.05 10.39
N SER A 12 3.53 -14.82 11.42
CA SER A 12 3.75 -15.40 12.76
C SER A 12 3.88 -16.94 12.73
N SER A 13 3.23 -17.60 11.77
CA SER A 13 3.29 -19.05 11.56
C SER A 13 4.42 -19.52 10.64
N TRP A 14 5.19 -18.60 10.04
CA TRP A 14 6.22 -18.90 9.05
C TRP A 14 7.62 -18.91 9.67
N THR A 15 8.48 -19.79 9.14
CA THR A 15 9.91 -19.82 9.46
C THR A 15 10.64 -18.64 8.82
N ASN A 16 11.80 -18.25 9.37
CA ASN A 16 12.63 -17.18 8.81
C ASN A 16 12.99 -17.44 7.35
N GLU A 17 13.44 -18.66 7.04
CA GLU A 17 13.78 -19.10 5.68
C GLU A 17 12.62 -18.89 4.68
N ARG A 18 11.39 -19.17 5.11
CA ARG A 18 10.20 -18.97 4.26
C ARG A 18 9.94 -17.49 4.01
N VAL A 19 10.07 -16.63 5.03
CA VAL A 19 9.92 -15.18 4.90
C VAL A 19 11.03 -14.60 4.00
N GLU A 20 12.26 -15.07 4.16
CA GLU A 20 13.40 -14.67 3.31
C GLU A 20 13.17 -15.05 1.84
N LYS A 21 12.73 -16.29 1.57
CA LYS A 21 12.39 -16.75 0.22
C LYS A 21 11.32 -15.88 -0.42
N GLN A 22 10.27 -15.54 0.35
CA GLN A 22 9.20 -14.65 -0.09
C GLN A 22 9.73 -13.23 -0.36
N ALA A 23 10.63 -12.71 0.48
CA ALA A 23 11.23 -11.39 0.29
C ALA A 23 12.02 -11.32 -1.02
N TYR A 24 12.86 -12.33 -1.30
CA TYR A 24 13.59 -12.41 -2.57
C TYR A 24 12.65 -12.54 -3.78
N GLU A 25 11.57 -13.31 -3.67
CA GLU A 25 10.57 -13.42 -4.74
C GLU A 25 9.86 -12.08 -5.00
N ALA A 26 9.42 -11.39 -3.94
CA ALA A 26 8.82 -10.06 -4.03
C ALA A 26 9.78 -9.06 -4.67
N ALA A 27 11.04 -9.05 -4.25
CA ALA A 27 12.07 -8.21 -4.84
C ALA A 27 12.33 -8.53 -6.33
N ARG A 28 12.28 -9.81 -6.75
CA ARG A 28 12.39 -10.19 -8.17
C ARG A 28 11.20 -9.70 -9.01
N LYS A 29 9.99 -9.73 -8.43
CA LYS A 29 8.76 -9.28 -9.10
C LYS A 29 8.56 -7.76 -9.08
N GLY A 30 9.36 -7.03 -8.31
CA GLY A 30 9.13 -5.60 -8.09
C GLY A 30 7.96 -5.29 -7.15
N ASP A 31 7.51 -6.29 -6.39
CA ASP A 31 6.41 -6.16 -5.43
C ASP A 31 6.91 -5.50 -4.15
N ILE A 32 6.88 -4.17 -4.15
CA ILE A 32 7.34 -3.36 -3.03
C ILE A 32 6.51 -3.54 -1.77
N GLU A 33 5.21 -3.81 -1.89
CA GLU A 33 4.32 -3.99 -0.74
C GLU A 33 4.71 -5.27 0.00
N ALA A 34 4.75 -6.40 -0.71
CA ALA A 34 5.13 -7.69 -0.11
C ALA A 34 6.57 -7.66 0.42
N LEU A 35 7.51 -7.05 -0.31
CA LEU A 35 8.90 -6.91 0.12
C LEU A 35 9.00 -6.10 1.42
N SER A 36 8.26 -5.00 1.54
CA SER A 36 8.28 -4.15 2.73
C SER A 36 7.81 -4.91 3.96
N TYR A 37 6.75 -5.72 3.84
CA TYR A 37 6.29 -6.55 4.95
C TYR A 37 7.27 -7.65 5.32
N CYS A 38 7.87 -8.33 4.35
CA CYS A 38 8.86 -9.37 4.65
C CYS A 38 10.09 -8.80 5.39
N LEU A 39 10.55 -7.61 4.99
CA LEU A 39 11.68 -6.95 5.65
C LEU A 39 11.34 -6.38 7.02
N ALA A 40 10.10 -5.91 7.22
CA ALA A 40 9.61 -5.53 8.55
C ALA A 40 9.55 -6.74 9.49
N GLU A 41 9.02 -7.86 9.00
CA GLU A 41 8.94 -9.13 9.75
C GLU A 41 10.31 -9.71 10.10
N LEU A 42 11.26 -9.66 9.15
CA LEU A 42 12.63 -10.10 9.40
C LEU A 42 13.43 -9.10 10.22
N SER A 43 12.89 -7.92 10.57
CA SER A 43 13.66 -6.97 11.37
C SER A 43 13.88 -7.48 12.81
N PRO A 44 14.96 -7.03 13.48
CA PRO A 44 15.22 -7.37 14.88
C PRO A 44 14.07 -7.03 15.85
N LYS A 45 13.14 -6.17 15.45
CA LYS A 45 11.94 -5.81 16.22
C LYS A 45 10.98 -7.00 16.39
N HIS A 46 10.85 -7.85 15.38
CA HIS A 46 9.85 -8.94 15.36
C HIS A 46 10.48 -10.32 15.56
N ARG A 47 11.74 -10.48 15.18
CA ARG A 47 12.41 -11.79 15.20
C ARG A 47 13.85 -11.65 15.66
N ASN A 48 14.33 -12.67 16.38
CA ASN A 48 15.76 -12.85 16.61
C ASN A 48 16.36 -13.48 15.34
N ILE A 49 16.88 -12.64 14.44
CA ILE A 49 17.37 -13.07 13.11
C ILE A 49 18.88 -12.96 12.99
N ASP A 50 19.42 -13.73 12.05
CA ASP A 50 20.73 -13.45 11.48
C ASP A 50 20.66 -12.16 10.66
N LEU A 51 21.22 -11.07 11.19
CA LEU A 51 21.30 -9.75 10.52
C LEU A 51 21.83 -9.84 9.08
N THR A 52 22.64 -10.85 8.78
CA THR A 52 23.18 -11.11 7.45
C THR A 52 22.08 -11.32 6.41
N ALA A 53 21.03 -12.09 6.72
CA ALA A 53 19.95 -12.37 5.78
C ALA A 53 19.17 -11.09 5.42
N TRP A 54 18.85 -10.28 6.44
CA TRP A 54 18.17 -9.00 6.25
C TRP A 54 18.99 -8.00 5.44
N LEU A 55 20.30 -7.91 5.73
CA LEU A 55 21.23 -7.07 4.96
C LEU A 55 21.31 -7.52 3.50
N ASN A 56 21.43 -8.83 3.25
CA ASN A 56 21.49 -9.40 1.91
C ASN A 56 20.23 -9.08 1.09
N ILE A 57 19.04 -9.24 1.69
CA ILE A 57 17.77 -8.92 1.01
C ILE A 57 17.67 -7.41 0.75
N THR A 58 18.08 -6.59 1.73
CA THR A 58 18.08 -5.13 1.58
C THR A 58 19.00 -4.69 0.45
N GLU A 59 20.22 -5.22 0.37
CA GLU A 59 21.16 -4.94 -0.72
C GLU A 59 20.60 -5.45 -2.07
N PHE A 60 19.99 -6.63 -2.08
CA PHE A 60 19.35 -7.21 -3.26
C PHE A 60 18.20 -6.35 -3.80
N ALA A 61 17.41 -5.75 -2.90
CA ALA A 61 16.35 -4.80 -3.22
C ALA A 61 16.90 -3.47 -3.74
N GLN A 62 17.94 -2.93 -3.09
CA GLN A 62 18.61 -1.69 -3.50
C GLN A 62 19.22 -1.79 -4.91
N LYS A 63 19.88 -2.91 -5.24
CA LYS A 63 20.39 -3.20 -6.59
C LYS A 63 19.28 -3.18 -7.66
N ARG A 64 18.01 -3.35 -7.26
CA ARG A 64 16.82 -3.28 -8.12
C ARG A 64 16.06 -1.96 -8.03
N LYS A 65 16.60 -0.98 -7.31
CA LYS A 65 15.94 0.32 -7.04
C LYS A 65 14.58 0.15 -6.37
N LEU A 66 14.43 -0.92 -5.56
CA LEU A 66 13.31 -1.13 -4.68
C LEU A 66 13.72 -0.63 -3.30
N HIS A 67 13.05 0.41 -2.83
CA HIS A 67 13.24 0.94 -1.48
C HIS A 67 12.03 0.51 -0.65
N PRO A 68 12.15 -0.43 0.28
CA PRO A 68 11.07 -0.83 1.18
C PRO A 68 10.48 0.37 1.92
N VAL A 69 9.19 0.31 2.22
CA VAL A 69 8.45 1.36 2.92
C VAL A 69 8.36 0.96 4.40
N ASP A 70 9.13 1.65 5.23
CA ASP A 70 9.29 1.37 6.67
C ASP A 70 8.01 1.58 7.49
N TRP A 71 7.22 2.61 7.17
CA TRP A 71 5.96 2.90 7.86
C TRP A 71 4.76 2.07 7.37
N LEU A 72 4.95 1.14 6.42
CA LEU A 72 3.83 0.43 5.80
C LEU A 72 3.11 -0.51 6.79
N GLU A 73 3.84 -1.14 7.73
CA GLU A 73 3.24 -1.90 8.82
C GLU A 73 2.30 -1.03 9.67
N LYS A 74 2.75 0.17 10.02
CA LYS A 74 1.92 1.14 10.77
C LYS A 74 0.68 1.57 9.99
N ALA A 75 0.81 1.76 8.67
CA ALA A 75 -0.33 2.04 7.81
C ALA A 75 -1.36 0.90 7.85
N VAL A 76 -0.92 -0.35 7.74
CA VAL A 76 -1.79 -1.53 7.83
C VAL A 76 -2.51 -1.58 9.17
N GLU A 77 -1.77 -1.44 10.28
CA GLU A 77 -2.35 -1.41 11.63
C GLU A 77 -3.43 -0.34 11.76
N THR A 78 -3.20 0.83 11.13
CA THR A 78 -4.13 1.97 11.16
C THR A 78 -5.38 1.71 10.35
N THR A 79 -5.26 1.23 9.10
CA THR A 79 -6.42 0.96 8.25
C THR A 79 -7.27 -0.19 8.76
N HIS A 80 -6.68 -1.18 9.42
CA HIS A 80 -7.41 -2.32 9.98
C HIS A 80 -8.20 -1.99 11.27
N ARG A 81 -8.12 -0.75 11.78
CA ARG A 81 -9.03 -0.25 12.84
C ARG A 81 -10.44 0.03 12.31
N PHE A 82 -10.59 0.15 10.98
CA PHE A 82 -11.85 0.44 10.32
C PHE A 82 -12.54 -0.84 9.87
N THR A 83 -13.88 -0.84 9.93
CA THR A 83 -14.71 -1.96 9.47
C THR A 83 -15.86 -1.44 8.60
N PRO A 84 -16.22 -2.14 7.52
CA PRO A 84 -17.32 -1.74 6.66
C PRO A 84 -18.66 -1.99 7.36
N LYS A 85 -19.58 -1.02 7.27
CA LYS A 85 -20.95 -1.07 7.80
C LYS A 85 -21.98 -1.27 6.70
N THR A 86 -21.61 -1.03 5.45
CA THR A 86 -22.46 -1.20 4.27
C THR A 86 -21.76 -2.04 3.20
N THR A 87 -22.55 -2.48 2.22
CA THR A 87 -22.05 -3.05 0.98
C THR A 87 -22.60 -2.26 -0.21
N GLY A 88 -21.94 -2.31 -1.36
CA GLY A 88 -22.36 -1.56 -2.53
C GLY A 88 -21.48 -1.78 -3.76
N LYS A 89 -21.33 -0.71 -4.56
CA LYS A 89 -20.59 -0.73 -5.84
C LYS A 89 -19.34 0.15 -5.81
N HIS A 90 -19.06 0.81 -4.69
CA HIS A 90 -17.90 1.68 -4.54
C HIS A 90 -16.76 0.94 -3.86
N ASN A 91 -15.54 1.33 -4.21
CA ASN A 91 -14.31 0.75 -3.70
C ASN A 91 -13.39 1.89 -3.28
N LEU A 92 -12.81 1.77 -2.08
CA LEU A 92 -11.62 2.50 -1.70
C LEU A 92 -10.42 1.96 -2.49
N TYR A 93 -9.45 2.83 -2.74
CA TYR A 93 -8.13 2.44 -3.23
C TYR A 93 -7.07 3.35 -2.62
N ILE A 94 -5.92 2.76 -2.34
CA ILE A 94 -4.74 3.47 -1.84
C ILE A 94 -3.58 3.19 -2.78
N ILE A 95 -2.91 4.26 -3.21
CA ILE A 95 -1.78 4.23 -4.14
C ILE A 95 -0.54 4.71 -3.39
N LEU A 96 0.54 3.94 -3.46
CA LEU A 96 1.87 4.40 -3.08
C LEU A 96 2.34 5.44 -4.09
N LEU A 97 2.73 6.61 -3.61
CA LEU A 97 3.41 7.65 -4.37
C LEU A 97 4.90 7.64 -4.05
N SER A 98 5.77 7.95 -5.01
CA SER A 98 7.23 8.02 -4.86
C SER A 98 7.80 9.24 -5.59
N GLY A 99 8.93 9.75 -5.13
CA GLY A 99 9.60 10.94 -5.67
C GLY A 99 9.03 12.26 -5.14
N LEU A 100 8.28 12.22 -4.03
CA LEU A 100 7.68 13.42 -3.45
C LEU A 100 8.75 14.35 -2.88
N HIS A 101 8.49 15.66 -2.97
CA HIS A 101 9.37 16.72 -2.44
C HIS A 101 10.83 16.63 -2.91
N GLY A 102 11.08 16.06 -4.10
CA GLY A 102 12.44 15.87 -4.63
C GLY A 102 13.27 14.83 -3.88
N LYS A 103 12.67 14.04 -2.99
CA LYS A 103 13.35 12.97 -2.25
C LYS A 103 13.25 11.64 -2.98
N THR A 104 14.31 10.83 -2.86
CA THR A 104 14.33 9.43 -3.31
C THR A 104 14.49 8.52 -2.09
N PRO A 105 13.50 7.66 -1.76
CA PRO A 105 12.32 7.38 -2.57
C PRO A 105 11.15 8.35 -2.37
N GLY A 106 11.17 9.19 -1.32
CA GLY A 106 10.15 10.24 -1.10
C GLY A 106 8.72 9.70 -1.13
N TYR A 107 8.39 8.75 -0.26
CA TYR A 107 7.10 8.05 -0.28
C TYR A 107 5.96 8.85 0.38
N GLY A 108 4.75 8.58 -0.10
CA GLY A 108 3.49 9.04 0.48
C GLY A 108 2.32 8.23 -0.09
N LEU A 109 1.11 8.51 0.37
CA LEU A 109 -0.10 7.82 -0.06
C LEU A 109 -1.04 8.76 -0.81
N TYR A 110 -1.74 8.22 -1.80
CA TYR A 110 -2.96 8.82 -2.32
C TYR A 110 -4.12 7.88 -2.02
N ILE A 111 -5.19 8.41 -1.41
CA ILE A 111 -6.42 7.68 -1.14
C ILE A 111 -7.56 8.27 -1.96
N GLY A 112 -8.47 7.40 -2.40
CA GLY A 112 -9.68 7.80 -3.10
C GLY A 112 -10.74 6.71 -3.12
N GLU A 113 -11.94 7.09 -3.55
CA GLU A 113 -13.03 6.16 -3.84
C GLU A 113 -13.37 6.12 -5.34
N THR A 114 -13.98 5.01 -5.78
CA THR A 114 -14.41 4.82 -7.17
C THR A 114 -15.55 3.81 -7.29
N SER A 115 -16.43 3.99 -8.26
CA SER A 115 -17.42 2.97 -8.66
C SER A 115 -16.88 1.91 -9.62
N LYS A 116 -15.59 2.00 -9.99
CA LYS A 116 -14.86 1.03 -10.83
C LYS A 116 -14.02 0.10 -9.95
N SER A 117 -13.30 -0.86 -10.55
CA SER A 117 -12.25 -1.56 -9.82
C SER A 117 -11.09 -0.60 -9.49
N PRO A 118 -10.39 -0.79 -8.36
CA PRO A 118 -9.16 -0.06 -8.03
C PRO A 118 -8.13 -0.04 -9.16
N GLU A 119 -7.93 -1.16 -9.87
CA GLU A 119 -6.98 -1.29 -10.97
C GLU A 119 -7.40 -0.48 -12.18
N ALA A 120 -8.69 -0.46 -12.51
CA ALA A 120 -9.22 0.37 -13.59
C ALA A 120 -9.04 1.85 -13.25
N ARG A 121 -9.34 2.25 -12.02
CA ARG A 121 -9.16 3.63 -11.55
C ARG A 121 -7.68 4.04 -11.54
N PHE A 122 -6.81 3.13 -11.12
CA PHE A 122 -5.36 3.31 -11.15
C PHE A 122 -4.87 3.55 -12.58
N ARG A 123 -5.29 2.71 -13.54
CA ARG A 123 -4.95 2.92 -14.96
C ARG A 123 -5.40 4.28 -15.48
N GLU A 124 -6.59 4.75 -15.10
CA GLU A 124 -7.05 6.09 -15.49
C GLU A 124 -6.14 7.20 -14.95
N HIS A 125 -5.66 7.04 -13.71
CA HIS A 125 -4.72 7.97 -13.13
C HIS A 125 -3.37 7.98 -13.85
N THR A 126 -2.81 6.80 -14.12
CA THR A 126 -1.47 6.68 -14.71
C THR A 126 -1.43 7.02 -16.20
N GLN A 127 -2.54 6.81 -16.92
CA GLN A 127 -2.67 7.19 -18.33
C GLN A 127 -3.05 8.66 -18.54
N GLY A 128 -3.37 9.39 -17.46
CA GLY A 128 -3.80 10.77 -17.57
C GLY A 128 -5.15 10.91 -18.30
N THR A 129 -6.05 9.95 -18.12
CA THR A 129 -7.32 9.85 -18.87
C THR A 129 -8.17 11.10 -18.71
N ARG A 130 -8.80 11.56 -19.80
CA ARG A 130 -9.67 12.75 -19.82
C ARG A 130 -11.02 12.40 -20.44
N ASN A 131 -12.05 13.14 -20.08
CA ASN A 131 -13.35 13.10 -20.74
C ASN A 131 -13.81 14.51 -21.12
N ARG A 132 -15.02 14.62 -21.70
CA ARG A 132 -15.63 15.91 -22.08
C ARG A 132 -15.78 16.90 -20.91
N LYS A 133 -15.80 16.41 -19.67
CA LYS A 133 -15.94 17.22 -18.45
C LYS A 133 -14.60 17.58 -17.80
N GLY A 134 -13.47 17.08 -18.33
CA GLY A 134 -12.13 17.39 -17.82
C GLY A 134 -11.28 16.16 -17.51
N PRO A 135 -10.22 16.32 -16.72
CA PRO A 135 -9.35 15.21 -16.33
C PRO A 135 -10.09 14.24 -15.42
N LEU A 136 -9.95 12.94 -15.69
CA LEU A 136 -10.41 11.87 -14.80
C LEU A 136 -9.31 11.45 -13.83
N PHE A 137 -8.12 12.02 -13.89
CA PHE A 137 -6.99 11.68 -13.04
C PHE A 137 -6.65 12.78 -12.03
N SER A 138 -5.97 12.37 -10.96
CA SER A 138 -5.30 13.23 -10.01
C SER A 138 -3.89 13.54 -10.51
N ARG A 139 -3.55 14.83 -10.64
CA ARG A 139 -2.24 15.27 -11.14
C ARG A 139 -1.08 14.71 -10.32
N ILE A 140 -1.25 14.60 -9.00
CA ILE A 140 -0.21 14.06 -8.13
C ILE A 140 -0.01 12.56 -8.37
N VAL A 141 -1.09 11.80 -8.58
CA VAL A 141 -1.00 10.37 -8.91
C VAL A 141 -0.36 10.19 -10.28
N TYR A 142 -0.82 10.93 -11.30
CA TYR A 142 -0.24 10.86 -12.64
C TYR A 142 1.28 11.09 -12.61
N LYS A 143 1.74 12.08 -11.84
CA LYS A 143 3.16 12.42 -11.74
C LYS A 143 3.99 11.45 -10.87
N TYR A 144 3.44 10.95 -9.76
CA TYR A 144 4.21 10.29 -8.70
C TYR A 144 3.76 8.86 -8.36
N HIS A 145 2.82 8.28 -9.10
CA HIS A 145 2.35 6.91 -8.81
C HIS A 145 3.49 5.89 -8.80
N LYS A 146 3.40 4.93 -7.88
CA LYS A 146 4.26 3.74 -7.84
C LYS A 146 3.44 2.47 -8.07
N CYS A 147 2.49 2.17 -7.19
CA CYS A 147 1.62 0.99 -7.29
C CYS A 147 0.39 1.14 -6.38
N LEU A 148 -0.60 0.25 -6.54
CA LEU A 148 -1.65 0.07 -5.53
C LEU A 148 -1.07 -0.60 -4.28
N LEU A 149 -1.70 -0.38 -3.13
CA LEU A 149 -1.44 -1.07 -1.86
C LEU A 149 -2.70 -1.80 -1.36
N PRO A 150 -3.12 -2.91 -2.00
CA PRO A 150 -4.36 -3.61 -1.68
C PRO A 150 -4.54 -4.01 -0.22
N THR A 151 -3.46 -4.28 0.51
CA THR A 151 -3.57 -4.68 1.92
C THR A 151 -4.17 -3.58 2.80
N LEU A 152 -4.03 -2.31 2.40
CA LEU A 152 -4.55 -1.16 3.13
C LEU A 152 -6.05 -0.93 2.96
N TYR A 153 -6.70 -1.47 1.92
CA TYR A 153 -8.10 -1.14 1.62
C TYR A 153 -8.99 -2.31 1.23
N SER A 154 -8.45 -3.45 0.79
CA SER A 154 -9.28 -4.49 0.14
C SER A 154 -10.28 -5.13 1.10
N HIS A 155 -9.96 -5.21 2.39
CA HIS A 155 -10.84 -5.75 3.44
C HIS A 155 -12.05 -4.87 3.74
N LEU A 156 -12.04 -3.61 3.31
CA LEU A 156 -13.15 -2.68 3.47
C LEU A 156 -14.13 -2.75 2.29
N ASN A 157 -13.68 -3.24 1.14
CA ASN A 157 -14.47 -3.22 -0.09
C ASN A 157 -15.36 -4.45 -0.26
N PRO A 158 -16.51 -4.32 -0.94
CA PRO A 158 -17.08 -3.10 -1.52
C PRO A 158 -18.02 -2.36 -0.55
N LEU A 159 -18.23 -1.06 -0.80
CA LEU A 159 -18.96 -0.12 0.07
C LEU A 159 -20.10 0.58 -0.69
N SER A 160 -21.07 1.13 0.06
CA SER A 160 -21.95 2.17 -0.48
C SER A 160 -21.16 3.43 -0.82
N ARG A 161 -21.65 4.27 -1.73
CA ARG A 161 -20.96 5.53 -2.09
C ARG A 161 -20.77 6.45 -0.89
N LYS A 162 -21.79 6.56 -0.04
CA LYS A 162 -21.77 7.42 1.15
C LYS A 162 -20.69 6.96 2.12
N GLU A 163 -20.67 5.67 2.44
CA GLU A 163 -19.65 5.13 3.36
C GLU A 163 -18.25 5.17 2.76
N ALA A 164 -18.09 4.89 1.45
CA ALA A 164 -16.78 5.01 0.80
C ALA A 164 -16.21 6.42 0.94
N LYS A 165 -17.04 7.45 0.77
CA LYS A 165 -16.70 8.86 0.98
C LYS A 165 -16.29 9.16 2.43
N GLU A 166 -17.04 8.64 3.40
CA GLU A 166 -16.76 8.83 4.84
C GLU A 166 -15.43 8.17 5.22
N LEU A 167 -15.26 6.88 4.90
CA LEU A 167 -14.03 6.13 5.19
C LEU A 167 -12.81 6.69 4.44
N GLU A 168 -12.97 7.23 3.23
CA GLU A 168 -11.88 7.88 2.51
C GLU A 168 -11.26 9.02 3.34
N GLY A 169 -12.11 9.86 3.94
CA GLY A 169 -11.67 10.97 4.80
C GLY A 169 -11.12 10.51 6.14
N GLU A 170 -11.83 9.59 6.83
CA GLU A 170 -11.42 9.10 8.15
C GLU A 170 -10.08 8.37 8.12
N ILE A 171 -9.87 7.50 7.12
CA ILE A 171 -8.61 6.77 6.95
C ILE A 171 -7.47 7.73 6.59
N ALA A 172 -7.73 8.72 5.70
CA ALA A 172 -6.74 9.72 5.35
C ALA A 172 -6.24 10.47 6.58
N GLU A 173 -7.16 10.88 7.45
CA GLU A 173 -6.82 11.61 8.67
C GLU A 173 -6.07 10.73 9.68
N ALA A 174 -6.55 9.51 9.91
CA ALA A 174 -5.86 8.57 10.80
C ALA A 174 -4.42 8.31 10.36
N LEU A 175 -4.18 8.12 9.06
CA LEU A 175 -2.83 7.93 8.51
C LEU A 175 -1.96 9.19 8.66
N ARG A 176 -2.52 10.40 8.51
CA ARG A 176 -1.79 11.66 8.75
C ARG A 176 -1.37 11.80 10.22
N LEU A 177 -2.23 11.42 11.16
CA LEU A 177 -1.92 11.43 12.59
C LEU A 177 -0.76 10.48 12.95
N GLU A 178 -0.58 9.41 12.18
CA GLU A 178 0.58 8.50 12.31
C GLU A 178 1.85 9.06 11.61
N GLY A 179 1.81 10.31 11.13
CA GLY A 179 2.94 11.00 10.48
C GLY A 179 3.14 10.65 9.01
N ILE A 180 2.19 9.94 8.38
CA ILE A 180 2.28 9.53 6.98
C ILE A 180 1.76 10.66 6.08
N HIS A 181 2.50 10.97 5.01
CA HIS A 181 2.05 11.95 4.03
C HIS A 181 0.91 11.38 3.18
N VAL A 182 -0.29 11.96 3.28
CA VAL A 182 -1.48 11.50 2.56
C VAL A 182 -2.13 12.61 1.73
N TYR A 183 -2.39 12.30 0.46
CA TYR A 183 -3.13 13.12 -0.50
C TYR A 183 -4.48 12.49 -0.84
N GLY A 184 -5.46 13.31 -1.24
CA GLY A 184 -6.85 12.85 -1.36
C GLY A 184 -7.53 12.78 0.01
N GLY A 185 -8.61 12.00 0.14
CA GLY A 185 -9.37 11.92 1.38
C GLY A 185 -10.21 13.17 1.64
N HIS A 186 -11.00 13.58 0.63
CA HIS A 186 -11.85 14.77 0.65
C HIS A 186 -13.35 14.46 0.50
#